data_AF-A0AAV1HGM1-F1
#
_entry.id   AF-A0AAV1HGM1-F1
#
_cell.length_a   1.000
_cell.length_b   1.000
_cell.length_c   1.000
_cell.angle_alpha   90.00
_cell.angle_beta   90.00
_cell.angle_gamma   90.00
#
_symmetry.space_group_name_H-M   'P 1'
#
loop_
_entity.id
_entity.type
_entity.pdbx_description
1 polymer ?
#
loop_
_entity_poly.entity_id
_entity_poly.type
_entity_poly.pdbx_seq_one_letter_code
_entity_poly.pdbx_strand_id
1 'polypeptide(L)'
;MEDESSLEHEEHDGISDIPLPSRYPPFRPHRMQIQRSNVCSRAYFVVVMVFFHVYILNVIGLLLYVHYNNGPGDHVSGGGDSSAGSASPSGTPLPDHAPVSGELHVEDQSQGFTLPRIEGIRVGHVQQVSIVPDRMHEMKTISLKPLLFEIPGFLSEEECRVVVQLAQLKGLMESEMKAPNQGQEESNQPLLSLSTEEVFSLLDLNQDGLLQKQEIVSHSRSRDGTWLNPDTLRQILTGLEACPTGMLTLEEFNRVYDVSQRPGQQHRVKLRSQFKQRSKHTWLYQGQGSHHVLRTLRNRVTCLTRLPSALVELSEPLQVVRYEHGDFSNAHHDSSPSHSETTCAHTRLAGNKSALTEVPCRYLTMLFYLSSVEDGGETTFPVADNRTYEEQALVQDGIDLTDTQETCGRGNLRIKPTAGTALLWYNHLSDGRGWMGELDEYSLHGDCPVKRGVKWVASSWINVDPDSQQQARYQRLVAQRHQAQPGMEEHYQPLPHSNLHQDL
;
A
#
# COMPACT_ATOMS: atom_id res chain seq x y z
N MET A 1 2.35 -20.15 -72.10
CA MET A 1 2.49 -18.70 -72.29
C MET A 1 3.23 -18.16 -71.08
N GLU A 2 4.50 -18.53 -70.88
CA GLU A 2 5.65 -18.39 -71.82
C GLU A 2 5.83 -16.89 -72.14
N ASP A 3 6.97 -16.28 -71.83
CA ASP A 3 8.25 -16.57 -72.50
C ASP A 3 9.52 -16.48 -71.62
N GLU A 4 10.67 -16.91 -72.16
CA GLU A 4 11.99 -17.00 -71.50
C GLU A 4 12.97 -15.84 -71.83
N SER A 5 13.96 -15.62 -70.95
CA SER A 5 15.39 -15.38 -71.29
C SER A 5 16.18 -15.27 -69.96
N SER A 6 17.05 -16.18 -69.51
CA SER A 6 18.23 -16.84 -70.14
C SER A 6 19.46 -15.93 -70.21
N LEU A 7 20.43 -16.17 -69.33
CA LEU A 7 21.85 -15.89 -69.52
C LEU A 7 22.69 -16.76 -68.55
N GLU A 8 23.40 -17.73 -69.10
CA GLU A 8 24.23 -18.71 -68.40
C GLU A 8 25.69 -18.23 -68.32
N HIS A 9 26.50 -18.79 -67.41
CA HIS A 9 27.94 -18.99 -67.61
C HIS A 9 28.41 -20.23 -66.85
N GLU A 10 29.17 -21.08 -67.54
CA GLU A 10 29.53 -22.43 -67.11
C GLU A 10 30.78 -22.54 -66.23
N GLU A 11 30.79 -23.69 -65.55
CA GLU A 11 31.80 -24.44 -64.81
C GLU A 11 33.25 -24.47 -65.37
N HIS A 12 34.21 -24.65 -64.44
CA HIS A 12 35.24 -25.69 -64.65
C HIS A 12 35.76 -26.31 -63.35
N ASP A 13 36.16 -27.58 -63.46
CA ASP A 13 36.31 -28.56 -62.38
C ASP A 13 37.78 -28.76 -61.92
N GLY A 14 38.01 -29.42 -60.79
CA GLY A 14 39.37 -29.63 -60.24
C GLY A 14 39.48 -30.48 -58.97
N ILE A 15 39.46 -31.81 -59.13
CA ILE A 15 39.47 -32.81 -58.04
C ILE A 15 40.89 -33.24 -57.61
N SER A 16 41.10 -33.49 -56.30
CA SER A 16 42.14 -34.42 -55.83
C SER A 16 41.86 -35.07 -54.44
N ASP A 17 41.65 -36.39 -54.46
CA ASP A 17 41.55 -37.39 -53.36
C ASP A 17 42.85 -37.51 -52.49
N ILE A 18 42.98 -38.17 -51.32
CA ILE A 18 42.21 -39.05 -50.37
C ILE A 18 43.01 -39.07 -49.00
N PRO A 19 42.62 -39.65 -47.81
CA PRO A 19 41.57 -40.64 -47.45
C PRO A 19 40.65 -40.28 -46.24
N LEU A 20 39.72 -41.20 -45.93
CA LEU A 20 39.14 -41.47 -44.59
C LEU A 20 39.71 -42.77 -43.97
N PRO A 21 39.64 -42.96 -42.64
CA PRO A 21 39.37 -44.27 -42.04
C PRO A 21 37.94 -44.35 -41.48
N SER A 22 37.31 -45.53 -41.56
CA SER A 22 35.86 -45.70 -41.31
C SER A 22 35.51 -46.53 -40.07
N ARG A 23 34.22 -46.45 -39.68
CA ARG A 23 33.43 -47.38 -38.82
C ARG A 23 33.62 -47.31 -37.30
N TYR A 24 32.60 -46.75 -36.64
CA TYR A 24 31.93 -47.35 -35.47
C TYR A 24 30.40 -47.17 -35.60
N PRO A 25 29.56 -48.02 -34.96
CA PRO A 25 28.14 -48.20 -35.33
C PRO A 25 27.17 -47.19 -34.69
N PRO A 26 25.90 -47.10 -35.17
CA PRO A 26 24.93 -46.13 -34.67
C PRO A 26 24.47 -46.40 -33.23
N PHE A 27 24.49 -45.36 -32.40
CA PHE A 27 23.95 -45.41 -31.04
C PHE A 27 22.43 -45.58 -31.04
N ARG A 28 21.97 -46.73 -30.56
CA ARG A 28 20.59 -46.89 -30.05
C ARG A 28 20.45 -46.07 -28.75
N PRO A 29 19.30 -45.44 -28.48
CA PRO A 29 19.06 -44.84 -27.17
C PRO A 29 19.07 -45.93 -26.10
N HIS A 30 20.08 -45.93 -25.24
CA HIS A 30 20.11 -46.80 -24.07
C HIS A 30 19.02 -46.33 -23.11
N ARG A 31 17.91 -47.07 -23.09
CA ARG A 31 16.87 -47.00 -22.06
C ARG A 31 17.54 -47.24 -20.72
N MET A 32 17.88 -46.18 -19.99
CA MET A 32 18.31 -46.30 -18.60
C MET A 32 17.20 -47.00 -17.83
N GLN A 33 17.42 -48.26 -17.46
CA GLN A 33 16.66 -48.88 -16.40
C GLN A 33 17.07 -48.19 -15.11
N ILE A 34 16.32 -47.15 -14.76
CA ILE A 34 16.22 -46.67 -13.39
C ILE A 34 15.74 -47.88 -12.59
N GLN A 35 16.67 -48.53 -11.88
CA GLN A 35 16.31 -49.40 -10.78
C GLN A 35 15.55 -48.50 -9.79
N ARG A 36 14.23 -48.67 -9.74
CA ARG A 36 13.43 -48.14 -8.64
C ARG A 36 13.92 -48.82 -7.37
N SER A 37 14.80 -48.16 -6.65
CA SER A 37 15.11 -48.45 -5.26
C SER A 37 13.87 -48.16 -4.42
N ASN A 38 12.90 -49.09 -4.46
CA ASN A 38 11.80 -49.17 -3.52
C ASN A 38 12.35 -49.60 -2.14
N VAL A 39 13.23 -48.77 -1.58
CA VAL A 39 13.67 -48.80 -0.18
C VAL A 39 12.95 -47.68 0.55
N CYS A 40 11.62 -47.66 0.42
CA CYS A 40 10.79 -47.07 1.46
C CYS A 40 10.98 -47.95 2.70
N SER A 41 11.91 -47.56 3.57
CA SER A 41 12.28 -48.37 4.73
C SER A 41 11.04 -48.65 5.56
N ARG A 42 10.66 -49.93 5.66
CA ARG A 42 9.46 -50.36 6.40
C ARG A 42 9.51 -49.90 7.86
N ALA A 43 10.71 -49.70 8.41
CA ALA A 43 10.94 -49.12 9.73
C ALA A 43 10.52 -47.63 9.82
N TYR A 44 10.81 -46.82 8.80
CA TYR A 44 10.43 -45.40 8.78
C TYR A 44 8.89 -45.23 8.79
N PHE A 45 8.18 -46.02 7.97
CA PHE A 45 6.71 -45.99 7.97
C PHE A 45 6.12 -46.43 9.31
N VAL A 46 6.69 -47.45 9.96
CA VAL A 46 6.28 -47.87 11.32
C VAL A 46 6.52 -46.76 12.35
N VAL A 47 7.67 -46.08 12.30
CA VAL A 47 7.96 -44.95 13.22
C VAL A 47 6.97 -43.80 13.03
N VAL A 48 6.71 -43.38 11.78
CA VAL A 48 5.72 -42.32 11.48
C VAL A 48 4.31 -42.74 11.93
N MET A 49 3.92 -44.00 11.72
CA MET A 49 2.65 -44.53 12.22
C MET A 49 2.56 -44.49 13.74
N VAL A 50 3.61 -44.84 14.48
CA VAL A 50 3.61 -44.75 15.96
C VAL A 50 3.41 -43.30 16.41
N PHE A 51 4.14 -42.33 15.85
CA PHE A 51 3.95 -40.92 16.17
C PHE A 51 2.53 -40.42 15.85
N PHE A 52 1.96 -40.85 14.72
CA PHE A 52 0.59 -40.51 14.32
C PHE A 52 -0.46 -41.06 15.31
N HIS A 53 -0.31 -42.30 15.77
CA HIS A 53 -1.22 -42.89 16.75
C HIS A 53 -1.07 -42.24 18.14
N VAL A 54 0.16 -41.93 18.59
CA VAL A 54 0.40 -41.21 19.85
C VAL A 54 -0.21 -39.80 19.79
N TYR A 55 -0.08 -39.10 18.67
CA TYR A 55 -0.69 -37.79 18.47
C TYR A 55 -2.22 -37.86 18.56
N ILE A 56 -2.86 -38.82 17.86
CA ILE A 56 -4.32 -39.03 17.93
C ILE A 56 -4.77 -39.35 19.36
N LEU A 57 -4.07 -40.24 20.08
CA LEU A 57 -4.41 -40.58 21.46
C LEU A 57 -4.30 -39.37 22.40
N ASN A 58 -3.29 -38.51 22.21
CA ASN A 58 -3.16 -37.26 22.97
C ASN A 58 -4.29 -36.27 22.67
N VAL A 59 -4.69 -36.12 21.39
CA VAL A 59 -5.83 -35.27 21.00
C VAL A 59 -7.15 -35.80 21.59
N ILE A 60 -7.39 -37.11 21.53
CA ILE A 60 -8.57 -37.73 22.14
C ILE A 60 -8.54 -37.56 23.67
N GLY A 61 -7.38 -37.74 24.31
CA GLY A 61 -7.21 -37.51 25.74
C GLY A 61 -7.50 -36.06 26.16
N LEU A 62 -7.06 -35.09 25.36
CA LEU A 62 -7.35 -33.67 25.58
C LEU A 62 -8.85 -33.36 25.42
N LEU A 63 -9.50 -33.91 24.38
CA LEU A 63 -10.94 -33.75 24.17
C LEU A 63 -11.77 -34.40 25.28
N LEU A 64 -11.37 -35.58 25.78
CA LEU A 64 -12.01 -36.24 26.93
C LEU A 64 -11.79 -35.45 28.23
N TYR A 65 -10.60 -34.88 28.44
CA TYR A 65 -10.32 -34.01 29.59
C TYR A 65 -11.18 -32.74 29.58
N VAL A 66 -11.29 -32.08 28.43
CA VAL A 66 -12.17 -30.92 28.23
C VAL A 66 -13.65 -31.31 28.41
N HIS A 67 -14.08 -32.46 27.89
CA HIS A 67 -15.45 -32.94 28.07
C HIS A 67 -15.77 -33.31 29.53
N TYR A 68 -14.85 -33.94 30.24
CA TYR A 68 -15.05 -34.34 31.63
C TYR A 68 -15.11 -33.14 32.58
N ASN A 69 -14.25 -32.14 32.36
CA ASN A 69 -14.24 -30.91 33.16
C ASN A 69 -15.33 -29.89 32.79
N ASN A 70 -16.02 -30.06 31.66
CA ASN A 70 -17.16 -29.26 31.24
C ASN A 70 -18.48 -30.07 31.16
N GLY A 71 -18.55 -31.18 31.90
CA GLY A 71 -19.78 -31.97 32.03
C GLY A 71 -20.90 -31.17 32.72
N PRO A 72 -22.19 -31.33 32.33
CA PRO A 72 -23.26 -30.47 32.84
C PRO A 72 -23.57 -30.75 34.31
N GLY A 73 -23.80 -29.69 35.09
CA GLY A 73 -24.48 -29.80 36.37
C GLY A 73 -25.98 -30.00 36.15
N ASP A 74 -26.48 -31.21 36.42
CA ASP A 74 -27.90 -31.54 36.25
C ASP A 74 -28.82 -30.74 37.19
N HIS A 75 -29.76 -30.00 36.60
CA HIS A 75 -30.88 -29.36 37.30
C HIS A 75 -32.10 -30.29 37.34
N VAL A 76 -32.50 -30.82 38.50
CA VAL A 76 -33.86 -31.37 38.71
C VAL A 76 -34.43 -31.11 40.11
N SER A 77 -35.63 -30.48 40.12
CA SER A 77 -36.69 -30.45 41.14
C SER A 77 -36.52 -29.82 42.53
N GLY A 78 -37.47 -28.93 42.86
CA GLY A 78 -37.78 -28.47 44.21
C GLY A 78 -38.70 -27.24 44.21
N GLY A 79 -40.00 -27.40 43.94
CA GLY A 79 -40.98 -26.30 43.99
C GLY A 79 -41.55 -26.07 45.40
N GLY A 80 -42.00 -24.85 45.71
CA GLY A 80 -42.63 -24.53 47.00
C GLY A 80 -42.90 -23.04 47.26
N ASP A 81 -44.05 -22.56 46.77
CA ASP A 81 -45.00 -21.57 47.32
C ASP A 81 -44.60 -20.43 48.29
N SER A 82 -45.30 -19.29 48.09
CA SER A 82 -45.69 -18.27 49.09
C SER A 82 -44.59 -17.31 49.61
N SER A 83 -44.84 -16.02 49.89
CA SER A 83 -46.05 -15.16 49.79
C SER A 83 -45.69 -13.69 50.07
N ALA A 84 -46.47 -12.73 49.53
CA ALA A 84 -46.70 -11.33 50.00
C ALA A 84 -45.50 -10.40 50.36
N GLY A 85 -45.53 -9.07 50.15
CA GLY A 85 -46.55 -8.19 49.59
C GLY A 85 -46.53 -6.81 50.29
N SER A 86 -46.67 -5.71 49.53
CA SER A 86 -46.79 -4.30 50.00
C SER A 86 -45.55 -3.71 50.72
N ALA A 87 -45.37 -2.40 50.87
CA ALA A 87 -45.73 -1.22 50.06
C ALA A 87 -44.89 -0.02 50.56
N SER A 88 -44.68 1.00 49.72
CA SER A 88 -44.08 2.29 50.15
C SER A 88 -44.97 3.03 51.16
N PRO A 89 -44.41 3.99 51.93
CA PRO A 89 -44.59 5.37 51.48
C PRO A 89 -43.39 6.31 51.69
N SER A 90 -43.54 7.49 51.10
CA SER A 90 -42.61 8.62 51.00
C SER A 90 -42.25 9.34 52.30
N GLY A 91 -41.06 9.94 52.34
CA GLY A 91 -40.71 11.03 53.25
C GLY A 91 -39.37 11.70 52.91
N THR A 92 -39.40 12.99 52.57
CA THR A 92 -38.21 13.85 52.43
C THR A 92 -38.32 14.99 53.45
N PRO A 93 -37.23 15.40 54.10
CA PRO A 93 -36.60 16.67 53.70
C PRO A 93 -35.05 16.67 53.73
N LEU A 94 -34.49 17.63 52.99
CA LEU A 94 -33.07 18.04 52.91
C LEU A 94 -32.71 19.06 54.02
N PRO A 95 -31.46 19.59 54.13
CA PRO A 95 -30.14 19.13 53.63
C PRO A 95 -29.07 19.02 54.75
N ASP A 96 -27.89 18.40 54.48
CA ASP A 96 -26.58 19.09 54.52
C ASP A 96 -25.36 18.20 54.17
N HIS A 97 -24.25 18.86 53.84
CA HIS A 97 -22.87 18.36 53.65
C HIS A 97 -22.46 17.68 52.33
N ALA A 98 -21.15 17.84 52.04
CA ALA A 98 -20.52 17.89 50.71
C ALA A 98 -19.67 16.63 50.41
N PRO A 99 -19.07 16.49 49.20
CA PRO A 99 -18.87 15.18 48.58
C PRO A 99 -17.64 14.42 49.09
N VAL A 100 -17.80 13.09 49.18
CA VAL A 100 -16.68 12.14 49.10
C VAL A 100 -16.45 11.82 47.63
N SER A 101 -15.19 11.90 47.20
CA SER A 101 -14.77 11.62 45.83
C SER A 101 -15.17 10.21 45.38
N GLY A 102 -16.21 10.13 44.55
CA GLY A 102 -16.46 8.92 43.77
C GLY A 102 -15.35 8.76 42.76
N GLU A 103 -14.51 7.74 42.93
CA GLU A 103 -13.66 7.26 41.85
C GLU A 103 -14.57 6.90 40.69
N LEU A 104 -14.51 7.70 39.63
CA LEU A 104 -15.04 7.33 38.32
C LEU A 104 -14.29 6.07 37.93
N HIS A 105 -14.96 4.94 38.13
CA HIS A 105 -14.54 3.64 37.63
C HIS A 105 -14.56 3.79 36.10
N VAL A 106 -13.42 4.20 35.54
CA VAL A 106 -13.18 4.17 34.10
C VAL A 106 -13.30 2.70 33.74
N GLU A 107 -14.42 2.32 33.13
CA GLU A 107 -14.50 1.06 32.42
C GLU A 107 -13.36 1.05 31.42
N ASP A 108 -12.36 0.22 31.69
CA ASP A 108 -11.23 0.05 30.82
C ASP A 108 -11.73 -0.61 29.53
N GLN A 109 -12.11 0.23 28.56
CA GLN A 109 -12.46 -0.18 27.21
C GLN A 109 -11.20 -0.58 26.42
N SER A 110 -10.38 -1.44 27.05
CA SER A 110 -9.25 -2.16 26.51
C SER A 110 -9.68 -3.51 25.91
N GLN A 111 -10.92 -3.58 25.37
CA GLN A 111 -11.24 -4.60 24.37
C GLN A 111 -10.33 -4.34 23.16
N GLY A 112 -9.21 -5.07 23.12
CA GLY A 112 -8.20 -4.97 22.08
C GLY A 112 -8.84 -5.19 20.72
N PHE A 113 -8.99 -4.09 19.96
CA PHE A 113 -9.56 -4.14 18.63
C PHE A 113 -8.60 -4.90 17.69
N THR A 114 -9.09 -5.97 17.09
CA THR A 114 -8.36 -6.77 16.10
C THR A 114 -8.66 -6.27 14.69
N LEU A 115 -7.64 -6.16 13.85
CA LEU A 115 -7.79 -5.79 12.43
C LEU A 115 -8.46 -6.95 11.66
N PRO A 116 -9.65 -6.77 11.07
CA PRO A 116 -10.23 -7.78 10.22
C PRO A 116 -9.35 -8.02 8.98
N ARG A 117 -9.05 -9.29 8.73
CA ARG A 117 -8.36 -9.75 7.53
C ARG A 117 -9.28 -10.68 6.74
N ILE A 118 -9.44 -10.44 5.45
CA ILE A 118 -10.24 -11.28 4.56
C ILE A 118 -9.50 -12.60 4.33
N GLU A 119 -10.17 -13.74 4.48
CA GLU A 119 -9.54 -15.05 4.27
C GLU A 119 -9.34 -15.37 2.78
N GLY A 120 -8.09 -15.65 2.37
CA GLY A 120 -7.78 -16.21 1.06
C GLY A 120 -7.89 -17.73 1.08
N ILE A 121 -9.02 -18.28 0.64
CA ILE A 121 -9.31 -19.72 0.76
C ILE A 121 -8.41 -20.55 -0.18
N ARG A 122 -8.30 -20.15 -1.45
CA ARG A 122 -7.36 -20.68 -2.45
C ARG A 122 -7.36 -19.80 -3.69
N VAL A 123 -6.28 -19.82 -4.48
CA VAL A 123 -6.23 -19.18 -5.80
C VAL A 123 -7.42 -19.63 -6.66
N GLY A 124 -8.11 -18.67 -7.28
CA GLY A 124 -9.30 -18.88 -8.09
C GLY A 124 -10.59 -19.13 -7.30
N HIS A 125 -10.58 -19.10 -5.96
CA HIS A 125 -11.82 -19.09 -5.19
C HIS A 125 -12.57 -17.78 -5.41
N VAL A 126 -13.90 -17.86 -5.59
CA VAL A 126 -14.79 -16.71 -5.72
C VAL A 126 -15.77 -16.72 -4.55
N GLN A 127 -15.81 -15.61 -3.82
CA GLN A 127 -16.73 -15.35 -2.70
C GLN A 127 -17.63 -14.16 -3.02
N GLN A 128 -18.89 -14.24 -2.59
CA GLN A 128 -19.88 -13.19 -2.79
C GLN A 128 -19.81 -12.17 -1.64
N VAL A 129 -19.65 -10.89 -1.95
CA VAL A 129 -19.54 -9.80 -0.96
C VAL A 129 -20.56 -8.69 -1.23
N SER A 130 -21.22 -8.22 -0.17
CA SER A 130 -22.18 -7.12 -0.23
C SER A 130 -21.47 -5.79 0.09
N ILE A 131 -21.01 -5.09 -0.96
CA ILE A 131 -20.23 -3.85 -0.85
C ILE A 131 -21.13 -2.60 -0.96
N VAL A 132 -22.23 -2.72 -1.71
CA VAL A 132 -23.24 -1.69 -1.93
C VAL A 132 -24.59 -2.30 -1.53
N PRO A 133 -25.52 -1.53 -0.92
CA PRO A 133 -26.88 -2.00 -0.70
C PRO A 133 -27.47 -2.61 -1.98
N ASP A 134 -28.18 -3.73 -1.82
CA ASP A 134 -28.91 -4.43 -2.88
C ASP A 134 -28.05 -4.97 -4.05
N ARG A 135 -26.71 -4.98 -3.94
CA ARG A 135 -25.83 -5.56 -4.97
C ARG A 135 -24.71 -6.42 -4.39
N MET A 136 -24.78 -7.73 -4.67
CA MET A 136 -23.67 -8.65 -4.48
C MET A 136 -22.60 -8.42 -5.55
N HIS A 137 -21.34 -8.47 -5.12
CA HIS A 137 -20.16 -8.40 -5.98
C HIS A 137 -19.34 -9.68 -5.82
N GLU A 138 -18.73 -10.14 -6.91
CA GLU A 138 -17.80 -11.26 -6.87
C GLU A 138 -16.41 -10.77 -6.49
N MET A 139 -15.84 -11.36 -5.45
CA MET A 139 -14.45 -11.17 -5.08
C MET A 139 -13.70 -12.49 -5.27
N LYS A 140 -12.61 -12.44 -6.02
CA LYS A 140 -11.83 -13.62 -6.42
C LYS A 140 -10.44 -13.56 -5.81
N THR A 141 -10.01 -14.60 -5.11
CA THR A 141 -8.63 -14.73 -4.64
C THR A 141 -7.71 -14.99 -5.84
N ILE A 142 -6.70 -14.14 -6.04
CA ILE A 142 -5.76 -14.23 -7.18
C ILE A 142 -4.40 -14.77 -6.75
N SER A 143 -3.95 -14.43 -5.54
CA SER A 143 -2.73 -14.95 -4.93
C SER A 143 -2.95 -15.17 -3.43
N LEU A 144 -2.20 -16.10 -2.83
CA LEU A 144 -2.14 -16.24 -1.37
C LEU A 144 -0.89 -15.57 -0.78
N LYS A 145 0.15 -15.36 -1.60
CA LYS A 145 1.36 -14.61 -1.27
C LYS A 145 1.69 -13.64 -2.43
N PRO A 146 1.39 -12.34 -2.34
CA PRO A 146 0.72 -11.69 -1.23
C PRO A 146 -0.74 -12.12 -1.23
N LEU A 147 -1.42 -11.91 -0.10
CA LEU A 147 -2.86 -12.16 -0.02
C LEU A 147 -3.61 -11.10 -0.86
N LEU A 148 -4.00 -11.48 -2.08
CA LEU A 148 -4.49 -10.58 -3.13
C LEU A 148 -5.84 -11.05 -3.70
N PHE A 149 -6.75 -10.11 -3.87
CA PHE A 149 -8.10 -10.30 -4.41
C PHE A 149 -8.38 -9.35 -5.59
N GLU A 150 -9.19 -9.82 -6.53
CA GLU A 150 -9.75 -9.08 -7.68
C GLU A 150 -11.27 -8.96 -7.50
N ILE A 151 -11.81 -7.75 -7.70
CA ILE A 151 -13.23 -7.42 -7.52
C ILE A 151 -13.71 -6.65 -8.75
N PRO A 152 -14.23 -7.36 -9.78
CA PRO A 152 -14.74 -6.72 -10.99
C PRO A 152 -15.96 -5.83 -10.71
N GLY A 153 -16.02 -4.66 -11.37
CA GLY A 153 -17.18 -3.76 -11.28
C GLY A 153 -17.43 -3.14 -9.89
N PHE A 154 -16.38 -2.99 -9.08
CA PHE A 154 -16.38 -2.27 -7.80
C PHE A 154 -16.70 -0.77 -7.95
N LEU A 155 -16.32 -0.17 -9.09
CA LEU A 155 -16.85 1.11 -9.58
C LEU A 155 -17.62 0.90 -10.89
N SER A 156 -18.57 1.78 -11.19
CA SER A 156 -19.12 1.92 -12.55
C SER A 156 -18.19 2.73 -13.45
N GLU A 157 -18.34 2.63 -14.77
CA GLU A 157 -17.56 3.43 -15.71
C GLU A 157 -17.79 4.95 -15.51
N GLU A 158 -18.98 5.36 -15.12
CA GLU A 158 -19.35 6.74 -14.81
C GLU A 158 -18.58 7.24 -13.58
N GLU A 159 -18.50 6.42 -12.53
CA GLU A 159 -17.71 6.73 -11.34
C GLU A 159 -16.23 6.84 -11.67
N CYS A 160 -15.69 5.93 -12.49
CA CYS A 160 -14.31 6.01 -12.99
C CYS A 160 -14.07 7.32 -13.77
N ARG A 161 -14.97 7.69 -14.70
CA ARG A 161 -14.88 8.94 -15.47
C ARG A 161 -14.88 10.16 -14.54
N VAL A 162 -15.73 10.18 -13.51
CA VAL A 162 -15.79 11.28 -12.53
C VAL A 162 -14.47 11.40 -11.75
N VAL A 163 -13.89 10.29 -11.28
CA VAL A 163 -12.59 10.32 -10.56
C VAL A 163 -11.48 10.87 -11.46
N VAL A 164 -11.43 10.44 -12.74
CA VAL A 164 -10.46 10.95 -13.73
C VAL A 164 -10.66 12.45 -13.98
N GLN A 165 -11.91 12.92 -14.17
CA GLN A 165 -12.21 14.34 -14.37
C GLN A 165 -11.81 15.20 -13.17
N LEU A 166 -12.07 14.74 -11.94
CA LEU A 166 -11.65 15.45 -10.73
C LEU A 166 -10.12 15.53 -10.61
N ALA A 167 -9.40 14.47 -10.98
CA ALA A 167 -7.94 14.48 -11.04
C ALA A 167 -7.40 15.45 -12.11
N GLN A 168 -8.01 15.47 -13.30
CA GLN A 168 -7.66 16.41 -14.37
C GLN A 168 -7.92 17.87 -13.97
N LEU A 169 -9.06 18.16 -13.35
CA LEU A 169 -9.43 19.50 -12.86
C LEU A 169 -8.51 20.01 -11.75
N LYS A 170 -8.01 19.11 -10.88
CA LYS A 170 -7.03 19.46 -9.86
C LYS A 170 -5.63 19.73 -10.44
N GLY A 171 -5.32 19.15 -11.59
CA GLY A 171 -3.98 19.13 -12.17
C GLY A 171 -3.16 17.94 -11.67
N LEU A 172 -2.26 17.47 -12.55
CA LEU A 172 -1.34 16.35 -12.32
C LEU A 172 0.11 16.85 -12.25
N MET A 173 0.92 16.20 -11.44
CA MET A 173 2.37 16.43 -11.31
C MET A 173 3.15 15.24 -11.88
N GLU A 174 4.34 15.50 -12.44
CA GLU A 174 5.24 14.45 -12.92
C GLU A 174 5.84 13.64 -11.75
N SER A 175 6.09 12.36 -11.99
CA SER A 175 6.63 11.40 -11.00
C SER A 175 7.86 10.71 -11.63
N GLU A 176 9.00 11.39 -11.62
CA GLU A 176 10.27 10.88 -12.15
C GLU A 176 11.25 10.55 -11.02
N MET A 177 11.27 9.29 -10.56
CA MET A 177 12.26 8.83 -9.57
C MET A 177 13.48 8.23 -10.28
N LYS A 178 14.70 8.64 -9.93
CA LYS A 178 15.94 8.11 -10.55
C LYS A 178 16.53 6.94 -9.77
N ALA A 179 17.19 6.01 -10.47
CA ALA A 179 17.84 4.86 -9.85
C ALA A 179 19.22 5.23 -9.25
N PRO A 180 19.57 4.77 -8.04
CA PRO A 180 20.89 4.95 -7.46
C PRO A 180 21.91 4.00 -8.09
N ASN A 181 23.15 4.46 -8.27
CA ASN A 181 24.26 3.58 -8.67
C ASN A 181 24.70 2.72 -7.47
N GLN A 182 25.01 1.44 -7.72
CA GLN A 182 25.50 0.52 -6.68
C GLN A 182 26.81 1.03 -6.05
N GLY A 183 26.85 1.16 -4.72
CA GLY A 183 28.09 1.40 -3.97
C GLY A 183 28.14 2.62 -3.04
N GLN A 184 27.03 3.31 -2.77
CA GLN A 184 26.94 4.30 -1.69
C GLN A 184 25.70 4.09 -0.83
N GLU A 185 25.86 4.34 0.46
CA GLU A 185 24.82 4.32 1.50
C GLU A 185 23.62 5.20 1.12
N GLU A 186 22.44 4.88 1.67
CA GLU A 186 21.16 5.51 1.33
C GLU A 186 21.17 7.03 1.57
N SER A 187 21.55 7.78 0.54
CA SER A 187 21.41 9.22 0.51
C SER A 187 19.94 9.56 0.30
N ASN A 188 19.29 10.05 1.36
CA ASN A 188 17.94 10.61 1.33
C ASN A 188 17.81 11.69 0.24
N GLN A 189 17.36 11.31 -0.95
CA GLN A 189 17.09 12.27 -2.02
C GLN A 189 15.62 12.69 -2.00
N PRO A 190 15.31 13.99 -1.86
CA PRO A 190 13.95 14.47 -2.04
C PRO A 190 13.57 14.35 -3.52
N LEU A 191 12.31 14.02 -3.78
CA LEU A 191 11.84 13.42 -5.04
C LEU A 191 11.63 14.42 -6.20
N LEU A 192 12.32 15.56 -6.19
CA LEU A 192 12.01 16.73 -7.03
C LEU A 192 13.27 17.52 -7.42
N SER A 193 13.42 17.81 -8.71
CA SER A 193 14.36 18.84 -9.20
C SER A 193 13.62 20.14 -9.49
N LEU A 194 13.19 20.82 -8.43
CA LEU A 194 12.66 22.19 -8.48
C LEU A 194 13.81 23.21 -8.64
N SER A 195 13.55 24.34 -9.29
CA SER A 195 14.47 25.49 -9.29
C SER A 195 14.53 26.15 -7.91
N THR A 196 15.59 26.92 -7.64
CA THR A 196 15.72 27.64 -6.36
C THR A 196 14.55 28.61 -6.12
N GLU A 197 14.06 29.23 -7.18
CA GLU A 197 12.92 30.14 -7.19
C GLU A 197 11.61 29.39 -6.94
N GLU A 198 11.42 28.21 -7.55
CA GLU A 198 10.25 27.36 -7.31
C GLU A 198 10.21 26.84 -5.86
N VAL A 199 11.35 26.45 -5.30
CA VAL A 199 11.44 26.07 -3.87
C VAL A 199 11.14 27.25 -2.97
N PHE A 200 11.62 28.46 -3.31
CA PHE A 200 11.30 29.66 -2.54
C PHE A 200 9.79 29.95 -2.55
N SER A 201 9.16 30.00 -3.73
CA SER A 201 7.72 30.25 -3.87
C SER A 201 6.83 29.15 -3.30
N LEU A 202 7.35 27.92 -3.15
CA LEU A 202 6.63 26.84 -2.47
C LEU A 202 6.73 26.90 -0.94
N LEU A 203 7.78 27.51 -0.40
CA LEU A 203 7.97 27.71 1.05
C LEU A 203 7.31 29.01 1.56
N ASP A 204 7.10 29.99 0.69
CA ASP A 204 6.48 31.30 0.96
C ASP A 204 4.95 31.14 0.99
N LEU A 205 4.41 30.87 2.18
CA LEU A 205 3.01 30.47 2.34
C LEU A 205 2.04 31.66 2.26
N ASN A 206 2.50 32.85 2.64
CA ASN A 206 1.69 34.06 2.61
C ASN A 206 1.92 34.91 1.36
N GLN A 207 2.90 34.55 0.53
CA GLN A 207 3.30 35.21 -0.71
C GLN A 207 3.79 36.66 -0.51
N ASP A 208 4.45 36.92 0.63
CA ASP A 208 5.01 38.23 0.97
C ASP A 208 6.44 38.45 0.45
N GLY A 209 7.08 37.40 -0.08
CA GLY A 209 8.44 37.43 -0.61
C GLY A 209 9.55 37.32 0.44
N LEU A 210 9.23 36.96 1.68
CA LEU A 210 10.14 36.87 2.82
C LEU A 210 9.97 35.55 3.58
N LEU A 211 10.84 34.56 3.33
CA LEU A 211 10.76 33.27 4.03
C LEU A 211 11.05 33.37 5.53
N GLN A 212 10.06 33.01 6.33
CA GLN A 212 10.11 33.06 7.79
C GLN A 212 10.33 31.67 8.40
N LYS A 213 10.90 31.62 9.61
CA LYS A 213 11.16 30.34 10.33
C LYS A 213 9.93 29.45 10.43
N GLN A 214 8.77 30.06 10.65
CA GLN A 214 7.52 29.34 10.82
C GLN A 214 7.04 28.67 9.53
N GLU A 215 7.34 29.25 8.37
CA GLU A 215 6.95 28.74 7.05
C GLU A 215 7.88 27.63 6.61
N ILE A 216 9.20 27.83 6.73
CA ILE A 216 10.23 26.79 6.51
C ILE A 216 9.94 25.55 7.40
N VAL A 217 9.55 25.77 8.66
CA VAL A 217 9.16 24.69 9.60
C VAL A 217 7.73 24.19 9.36
N SER A 218 6.87 24.91 8.65
CA SER A 218 5.55 24.40 8.25
C SER A 218 5.68 23.35 7.14
N HIS A 219 6.61 23.53 6.20
CA HIS A 219 6.88 22.54 5.16
C HIS A 219 7.65 21.32 5.67
N SER A 220 8.50 21.46 6.68
CA SER A 220 9.03 20.30 7.43
C SER A 220 7.98 19.58 8.29
N ARG A 221 6.81 20.19 8.48
CA ARG A 221 5.65 19.61 9.16
C ARG A 221 4.52 19.22 8.20
N SER A 222 4.68 19.44 6.90
CA SER A 222 3.70 19.05 5.89
C SER A 222 3.36 17.57 6.01
N ARG A 223 2.14 17.19 5.62
CA ARG A 223 1.57 15.87 5.94
C ARG A 223 2.01 14.77 4.97
N ASP A 224 2.79 15.13 3.95
CA ASP A 224 3.07 14.32 2.76
C ASP A 224 4.58 14.08 2.58
N GLY A 225 5.26 13.74 3.68
CA GLY A 225 6.72 13.54 3.71
C GLY A 225 7.53 14.85 3.63
N THR A 226 8.82 14.79 3.96
CA THR A 226 9.70 15.96 3.93
C THR A 226 10.13 16.29 2.49
N TRP A 227 9.54 17.33 1.90
CA TRP A 227 9.88 17.87 0.58
C TRP A 227 11.36 18.32 0.45
N LEU A 228 12.01 18.59 1.59
CA LEU A 228 13.43 18.91 1.72
C LEU A 228 14.10 17.82 2.55
N ASN A 229 15.25 17.31 2.12
CA ASN A 229 16.08 16.40 2.93
C ASN A 229 16.38 17.08 4.29
N PRO A 230 16.37 16.34 5.43
CA PRO A 230 16.78 16.84 6.74
C PRO A 230 18.04 17.70 6.76
N ASP A 231 19.06 17.41 5.96
CA ASP A 231 20.31 18.18 5.85
C ASP A 231 20.12 19.49 5.09
N THR A 232 19.30 19.48 4.03
CA THR A 232 18.88 20.71 3.32
C THR A 232 18.04 21.60 4.24
N LEU A 233 17.15 21.01 5.03
CA LEU A 233 16.37 21.75 6.03
C LEU A 233 17.28 22.36 7.11
N ARG A 234 18.27 21.60 7.62
CA ARG A 234 19.28 22.11 8.55
C ARG A 234 20.06 23.28 7.93
N GLN A 235 20.52 23.14 6.69
CA GLN A 235 21.25 24.19 5.97
C GLN A 235 20.42 25.48 5.82
N ILE A 236 19.15 25.39 5.43
CA ILE A 236 18.24 26.54 5.33
C ILE A 236 18.00 27.16 6.72
N LEU A 237 17.78 26.36 7.76
CA LEU A 237 17.56 26.85 9.13
C LEU A 237 18.81 27.50 9.73
N THR A 238 20.01 26.96 9.49
CA THR A 238 21.28 27.56 9.90
C THR A 238 21.56 28.85 9.12
N GLY A 239 21.22 28.92 7.83
CA GLY A 239 21.28 30.15 7.03
C GLY A 239 20.35 31.23 7.59
N LEU A 240 19.10 30.87 7.90
CA LEU A 240 18.13 31.76 8.54
C LEU A 240 18.57 32.26 9.92
N GLU A 241 19.19 31.39 10.74
CA GLU A 241 19.74 31.76 12.05
C GLU A 241 21.01 32.61 11.97
N ALA A 242 21.70 32.61 10.82
CA ALA A 242 22.80 33.53 10.52
C ALA A 242 22.33 34.90 9.98
N CYS A 243 21.08 35.01 9.50
CA CYS A 243 20.51 36.28 9.03
C CYS A 243 20.04 37.16 10.20
N PRO A 244 20.53 38.41 10.34
CA PRO A 244 20.20 39.28 11.48
C PRO A 244 18.74 39.76 11.51
N THR A 245 18.03 39.60 10.39
CA THR A 245 16.59 39.90 10.21
C THR A 245 15.67 38.77 10.67
N GLY A 246 16.16 37.54 10.83
CA GLY A 246 15.35 36.35 11.11
C GLY A 246 14.41 35.92 9.96
N MET A 247 14.59 36.48 8.77
CA MET A 247 13.81 36.24 7.54
C MET A 247 14.76 36.20 6.34
N LEU A 248 14.46 35.38 5.34
CA LEU A 248 15.25 35.21 4.11
C LEU A 248 14.51 35.78 2.90
N THR A 249 15.08 36.78 2.24
CA THR A 249 14.65 37.19 0.88
C THR A 249 15.05 36.14 -0.16
N LEU A 250 14.46 36.19 -1.37
CA LEU A 250 14.82 35.29 -2.48
C LEU A 250 16.33 35.34 -2.82
N GLU A 251 16.95 36.53 -2.76
CA GLU A 251 18.38 36.67 -3.06
C GLU A 251 19.27 36.01 -1.97
N GLU A 252 18.89 36.15 -0.70
CA GLU A 252 19.59 35.52 0.42
C GLU A 252 19.37 34.00 0.42
N PHE A 253 18.15 33.55 0.15
CA PHE A 253 17.82 32.14 0.01
C PHE A 253 18.64 31.47 -1.09
N ASN A 254 18.81 32.12 -2.25
CA ASN A 254 19.63 31.59 -3.35
C ASN A 254 21.10 31.40 -2.95
N ARG A 255 21.64 32.28 -2.09
CA ARG A 255 23.00 32.14 -1.53
C ARG A 255 23.12 31.00 -0.50
N VAL A 256 22.02 30.64 0.17
CA VAL A 256 21.96 29.54 1.15
C VAL A 256 21.67 28.18 0.47
N TYR A 257 20.93 28.17 -0.63
CA TYR A 257 20.42 26.98 -1.33
C TYR A 257 21.21 26.59 -2.60
N ASP A 258 22.32 27.28 -2.91
CA ASP A 258 23.03 27.17 -4.20
C ASP A 258 23.35 25.72 -4.65
N VAL A 259 22.67 25.30 -5.72
CA VAL A 259 22.79 23.97 -6.34
C VAL A 259 24.05 23.85 -7.22
N SER A 260 24.72 24.95 -7.56
CA SER A 260 25.81 25.00 -8.55
C SER A 260 27.17 24.46 -8.05
N GLN A 261 27.32 24.25 -6.74
CA GLN A 261 28.57 23.74 -6.12
C GLN A 261 28.81 22.22 -6.32
N ARG A 262 27.99 21.50 -7.09
CA ARG A 262 28.17 20.06 -7.35
C ARG A 262 29.15 19.83 -8.51
N PRO A 263 30.34 19.22 -8.31
CA PRO A 263 31.32 19.07 -9.38
C PRO A 263 30.84 18.14 -10.50
N GLY A 264 30.63 18.68 -11.69
CA GLY A 264 30.21 17.90 -12.86
C GLY A 264 31.37 17.13 -13.49
N GLN A 265 31.24 15.80 -13.56
CA GLN A 265 32.03 14.98 -14.49
C GLN A 265 31.13 14.44 -15.60
N GLN A 266 31.14 15.15 -16.74
CA GLN A 266 30.63 14.60 -17.99
C GLN A 266 31.59 13.52 -18.50
N HIS A 267 31.13 12.28 -18.60
CA HIS A 267 31.70 11.28 -19.51
C HIS A 267 30.57 10.56 -20.25
N ARG A 268 30.53 10.70 -21.58
CA ARG A 268 29.51 10.09 -22.45
C ARG A 268 29.78 8.60 -22.59
N VAL A 269 29.10 7.78 -21.79
CA VAL A 269 28.92 6.34 -22.02
C VAL A 269 27.42 6.09 -22.23
N LYS A 270 27.06 5.13 -23.09
CA LYS A 270 25.68 4.90 -23.55
C LYS A 270 24.71 4.70 -22.39
N LEU A 271 23.79 5.65 -22.19
CA LEU A 271 22.76 5.57 -21.15
C LEU A 271 21.80 4.41 -21.42
N ARG A 272 21.77 3.42 -20.52
CA ARG A 272 20.57 2.61 -20.26
C ARG A 272 19.67 3.43 -19.30
N SER A 273 18.35 3.25 -19.33
CA SER A 273 17.40 4.21 -18.71
C SER A 273 17.63 4.40 -17.21
N GLN A 274 17.58 5.64 -16.72
CA GLN A 274 17.93 5.99 -15.34
C GLN A 274 16.72 6.17 -14.39
N PHE A 275 15.51 5.80 -14.82
CA PHE A 275 14.28 6.04 -14.05
C PHE A 275 13.74 4.74 -13.42
N LYS A 276 13.30 4.81 -12.17
CA LYS A 276 12.55 3.75 -11.45
C LYS A 276 11.04 3.84 -11.71
N GLN A 277 10.53 5.04 -12.00
CA GLN A 277 9.12 5.29 -12.31
C GLN A 277 9.04 6.48 -13.27
N ARG A 278 8.06 6.43 -14.17
CA ARG A 278 7.60 7.59 -14.94
C ARG A 278 6.08 7.53 -15.05
N SER A 279 5.41 8.52 -14.46
CA SER A 279 3.94 8.65 -14.46
C SER A 279 3.52 10.04 -14.01
N LYS A 280 2.25 10.40 -14.22
CA LYS A 280 1.64 11.64 -13.72
C LYS A 280 0.68 11.34 -12.57
N HIS A 281 0.72 12.06 -11.45
CA HIS A 281 -0.19 11.80 -10.32
C HIS A 281 -0.80 13.06 -9.69
N THR A 282 -1.87 12.87 -8.91
CA THR A 282 -2.47 13.88 -8.03
C THR A 282 -3.19 13.21 -6.87
N TRP A 283 -3.71 14.00 -5.92
CA TRP A 283 -4.32 13.50 -4.68
C TRP A 283 -5.72 14.07 -4.48
N LEU A 284 -6.73 13.21 -4.29
CA LEU A 284 -8.13 13.59 -4.10
C LEU A 284 -8.58 13.34 -2.66
N TYR A 285 -9.06 14.40 -2.00
CA TYR A 285 -9.60 14.32 -0.65
C TYR A 285 -10.98 13.62 -0.65
N GLN A 286 -11.19 12.68 0.27
CA GLN A 286 -12.42 11.88 0.37
C GLN A 286 -13.29 12.16 1.62
N GLY A 287 -12.94 13.20 2.40
CA GLY A 287 -13.69 13.56 3.61
C GLY A 287 -14.88 14.48 3.35
N GLN A 288 -15.31 15.21 4.38
CA GLN A 288 -16.48 16.08 4.30
C GLN A 288 -16.27 17.23 3.30
N GLY A 289 -17.31 17.56 2.53
CA GLY A 289 -17.23 18.54 1.43
C GLY A 289 -16.68 17.98 0.10
N SER A 290 -16.14 16.76 0.07
CA SER A 290 -15.71 16.12 -1.19
C SER A 290 -16.88 15.58 -2.04
N HIS A 291 -16.62 15.37 -3.33
CA HIS A 291 -17.61 14.86 -4.27
C HIS A 291 -18.21 13.52 -3.81
N HIS A 292 -19.51 13.31 -4.04
CA HIS A 292 -20.25 12.16 -3.49
C HIS A 292 -19.67 10.80 -3.93
N VAL A 293 -19.12 10.69 -5.16
CA VAL A 293 -18.42 9.50 -5.65
C VAL A 293 -17.19 9.17 -4.79
N LEU A 294 -16.40 10.18 -4.40
CA LEU A 294 -15.18 9.98 -3.59
C LEU A 294 -15.52 9.49 -2.17
N ARG A 295 -16.59 10.03 -1.56
CA ARG A 295 -17.13 9.57 -0.27
C ARG A 295 -17.73 8.17 -0.38
N THR A 296 -18.46 7.88 -1.46
CA THR A 296 -19.04 6.55 -1.72
C THR A 296 -17.93 5.50 -1.89
N LEU A 297 -16.87 5.83 -2.62
CA LEU A 297 -15.70 4.97 -2.79
C LEU A 297 -15.04 4.63 -1.45
N ARG A 298 -14.81 5.64 -0.59
CA ARG A 298 -14.30 5.45 0.78
C ARG A 298 -15.20 4.49 1.58
N ASN A 299 -16.51 4.72 1.55
CA ASN A 299 -17.49 3.89 2.26
C ASN A 299 -17.50 2.43 1.75
N ARG A 300 -17.33 2.20 0.44
CA ARG A 300 -17.17 0.85 -0.13
C ARG A 300 -15.90 0.17 0.37
N VAL A 301 -14.79 0.90 0.48
CA VAL A 301 -13.53 0.37 1.07
C VAL A 301 -13.72 0.01 2.54
N THR A 302 -14.36 0.87 3.35
CA THR A 302 -14.71 0.57 4.75
C THR A 302 -15.59 -0.67 4.86
N CYS A 303 -16.62 -0.79 4.02
CA CYS A 303 -17.55 -1.92 4.02
C CYS A 303 -16.86 -3.24 3.63
N LEU A 304 -16.05 -3.23 2.57
CA LEU A 304 -15.31 -4.40 2.08
C LEU A 304 -14.27 -4.89 3.10
N THR A 305 -13.43 -3.97 3.60
CA THR A 305 -12.34 -4.30 4.53
C THR A 305 -12.82 -4.60 5.95
N ARG A 306 -14.02 -4.12 6.30
CA ARG A 306 -14.60 -4.16 7.66
C ARG A 306 -13.75 -3.45 8.73
N LEU A 307 -12.76 -2.66 8.31
CA LEU A 307 -11.98 -1.83 9.21
C LEU A 307 -12.86 -0.71 9.79
N PRO A 308 -12.66 -0.30 11.06
CA PRO A 308 -13.29 0.88 11.64
C PRO A 308 -13.17 2.07 10.71
N SER A 309 -14.26 2.83 10.54
CA SER A 309 -14.27 4.05 9.72
C SER A 309 -13.10 4.95 10.14
N ALA A 310 -12.90 5.20 11.43
CA ALA A 310 -11.79 6.01 11.95
C ALA A 310 -10.37 5.58 11.50
N LEU A 311 -10.12 4.33 11.09
CA LEU A 311 -8.83 3.96 10.47
C LEU A 311 -8.80 4.40 8.99
N VAL A 312 -9.80 3.98 8.22
CA VAL A 312 -9.95 4.35 6.80
C VAL A 312 -10.06 5.87 6.62
N GLU A 313 -10.60 6.57 7.60
CA GLU A 313 -10.81 8.01 7.54
C GLU A 313 -9.55 8.84 7.84
N LEU A 314 -8.63 8.30 8.64
CA LEU A 314 -7.36 8.95 9.00
C LEU A 314 -6.18 8.49 8.13
N SER A 315 -6.46 7.68 7.10
CA SER A 315 -5.48 7.21 6.12
C SER A 315 -5.22 8.26 5.03
N GLU A 316 -4.22 7.99 4.19
CA GLU A 316 -3.83 8.82 3.05
C GLU A 316 -5.01 9.15 2.10
N PRO A 317 -5.01 10.35 1.47
CA PRO A 317 -6.00 10.69 0.46
C PRO A 317 -5.87 9.79 -0.77
N LEU A 318 -6.92 9.72 -1.60
CA LEU A 318 -6.92 8.90 -2.80
C LEU A 318 -5.89 9.42 -3.81
N GLN A 319 -4.80 8.69 -4.03
CA GLN A 319 -3.88 9.01 -5.11
C GLN A 319 -4.54 8.63 -6.44
N VAL A 320 -4.44 9.47 -7.47
CA VAL A 320 -4.85 9.14 -8.84
C VAL A 320 -3.63 9.27 -9.74
N VAL A 321 -3.31 8.21 -10.47
CA VAL A 321 -2.11 8.11 -11.32
C VAL A 321 -2.52 7.85 -12.77
N ARG A 322 -1.80 8.49 -13.69
CA ARG A 322 -1.95 8.42 -15.14
C ARG A 322 -0.61 8.00 -15.75
N TYR A 323 -0.63 6.93 -16.52
CA TYR A 323 0.51 6.46 -17.31
C TYR A 323 0.20 6.68 -18.80
N GLU A 324 1.04 7.45 -19.48
CA GLU A 324 1.03 7.66 -20.94
C GLU A 324 1.83 6.56 -21.66
N HIS A 325 2.05 6.68 -22.97
CA HIS A 325 2.75 5.65 -23.74
C HIS A 325 4.20 5.45 -23.26
N GLY A 326 4.54 4.22 -22.91
CA GLY A 326 5.84 3.82 -22.37
C GLY A 326 6.05 4.12 -20.87
N ASP A 327 5.07 4.72 -20.19
CA ASP A 327 5.13 4.98 -18.74
C ASP A 327 4.96 3.69 -17.93
N PHE A 328 5.61 3.62 -16.78
CA PHE A 328 5.77 2.42 -15.96
C PHE A 328 6.09 2.78 -14.49
N SER A 329 6.01 1.79 -13.61
CA SER A 329 6.58 1.85 -12.26
C SER A 329 7.28 0.53 -11.93
N ASN A 330 8.56 0.59 -11.55
CA ASN A 330 9.32 -0.60 -11.16
C ASN A 330 8.74 -1.25 -9.90
N ALA A 331 9.10 -2.52 -9.68
CA ALA A 331 8.55 -3.27 -8.57
C ALA A 331 9.03 -2.69 -7.23
N HIS A 332 8.09 -2.43 -6.33
CA HIS A 332 8.32 -1.83 -5.03
C HIS A 332 7.32 -2.37 -3.99
N HIS A 333 7.54 -2.03 -2.73
CA HIS A 333 6.58 -2.23 -1.65
C HIS A 333 5.90 -0.90 -1.33
N ASP A 334 4.62 -0.95 -0.97
CA ASP A 334 3.89 0.24 -0.54
C ASP A 334 4.30 0.72 0.85
N SER A 335 4.62 -0.20 1.76
CA SER A 335 5.17 0.09 3.09
C SER A 335 6.69 -0.08 3.12
N SER A 336 7.33 0.58 4.07
CA SER A 336 8.71 0.27 4.47
C SER A 336 8.76 -0.84 5.54
N PRO A 337 9.88 -1.56 5.68
CA PRO A 337 10.12 -2.43 6.82
C PRO A 337 10.14 -1.64 8.14
N SER A 338 9.64 -2.28 9.21
CA SER A 338 9.59 -1.67 10.55
C SER A 338 10.92 -1.89 11.28
N HIS A 339 11.59 -0.80 11.62
CA HIS A 339 12.81 -0.79 12.43
C HIS A 339 12.64 0.06 13.70
N SER A 340 13.45 -0.19 14.72
CA SER A 340 13.39 0.53 16.01
C SER A 340 13.65 2.03 15.93
N GLU A 341 14.22 2.52 14.82
CA GLU A 341 14.56 3.92 14.58
C GLU A 341 13.56 4.64 13.64
N THR A 342 12.62 3.88 13.05
CA THR A 342 11.59 4.38 12.13
C THR A 342 10.28 4.67 12.85
N THR A 343 9.54 5.68 12.40
CA THR A 343 8.18 5.97 12.87
C THR A 343 7.21 6.11 11.70
N CYS A 344 5.96 5.71 11.89
CA CYS A 344 4.95 5.84 10.86
C CYS A 344 4.57 7.31 10.65
N ALA A 345 4.61 7.77 9.40
CA ALA A 345 4.36 9.17 9.06
C ALA A 345 2.95 9.64 9.49
N HIS A 346 1.93 8.78 9.42
CA HIS A 346 0.55 9.12 9.77
C HIS A 346 0.33 9.32 11.29
N THR A 347 1.01 8.53 12.12
CA THR A 347 0.90 8.59 13.60
C THR A 347 1.95 9.49 14.27
N ARG A 348 2.82 10.18 13.52
CA ARG A 348 3.85 11.10 14.06
C ARG A 348 3.37 12.03 15.19
N LEU A 349 2.12 12.49 15.16
CA LEU A 349 1.52 13.32 16.22
C LEU A 349 1.38 12.63 17.59
N ALA A 350 1.35 11.30 17.61
CA ALA A 350 1.30 10.44 18.80
C ALA A 350 2.63 9.76 19.14
N GLY A 351 3.56 9.70 18.18
CA GLY A 351 4.87 9.08 18.38
C GLY A 351 5.83 9.91 19.24
N ASN A 352 6.88 9.24 19.74
CA ASN A 352 7.96 9.91 20.47
C ASN A 352 8.91 10.63 19.48
N LYS A 353 9.41 11.81 19.86
CA LYS A 353 10.30 12.66 19.04
C LYS A 353 11.72 12.09 18.83
N SER A 354 11.94 10.81 19.09
CA SER A 354 13.24 10.14 19.08
C SER A 354 13.48 9.29 17.83
N ALA A 355 12.46 9.08 16.99
CA ALA A 355 12.63 8.41 15.70
C ALA A 355 13.44 9.29 14.73
N LEU A 356 14.32 8.66 13.96
CA LEU A 356 15.23 9.33 13.03
C LEU A 356 14.64 9.48 11.63
N THR A 357 13.71 8.59 11.25
CA THR A 357 13.15 8.51 9.88
C THR A 357 11.65 8.25 9.93
N GLU A 358 10.89 9.01 9.13
CA GLU A 358 9.45 8.78 8.91
C GLU A 358 9.25 7.82 7.73
N VAL A 359 8.36 6.84 7.87
CA VAL A 359 8.08 5.82 6.85
C VAL A 359 6.57 5.62 6.58
N PRO A 360 6.17 5.19 5.37
CA PRO A 360 4.81 4.75 5.09
C PRO A 360 4.50 3.40 5.77
N CYS A 361 3.43 3.37 6.56
CA CYS A 361 2.91 2.17 7.22
C CYS A 361 1.48 1.89 6.73
N ARG A 362 1.37 1.16 5.62
CA ARG A 362 0.13 0.92 4.86
C ARG A 362 -0.26 -0.55 4.99
N TYR A 363 -1.26 -0.84 5.83
CA TYR A 363 -1.71 -2.20 6.13
C TYR A 363 -2.18 -2.98 4.89
N LEU A 364 -2.94 -2.30 4.04
CA LEU A 364 -3.45 -2.83 2.79
C LEU A 364 -3.54 -1.72 1.74
N THR A 365 -3.55 -2.14 0.49
CA THR A 365 -3.72 -1.28 -0.68
C THR A 365 -4.98 -1.68 -1.43
N MET A 366 -5.82 -0.69 -1.72
CA MET A 366 -6.94 -0.79 -2.66
C MET A 366 -6.55 -0.04 -3.93
N LEU A 367 -6.27 -0.78 -5.01
CA LEU A 367 -6.01 -0.22 -6.34
C LEU A 367 -7.28 -0.29 -7.19
N PHE A 368 -7.64 0.79 -7.86
CA PHE A 368 -8.80 0.89 -8.74
C PHE A 368 -8.34 1.14 -10.17
N TYR A 369 -8.72 0.28 -11.12
CA TYR A 369 -8.54 0.57 -12.54
C TYR A 369 -9.63 1.54 -13.00
N LEU A 370 -9.24 2.77 -13.36
CA LEU A 370 -10.16 3.81 -13.84
C LEU A 370 -10.28 3.83 -15.39
N SER A 371 -9.36 3.17 -16.09
CA SER A 371 -9.47 2.89 -17.53
C SER A 371 -9.07 1.46 -17.86
N SER A 372 -9.63 0.94 -18.95
CA SER A 372 -9.17 -0.29 -19.58
C SER A 372 -8.01 0.02 -20.52
N VAL A 373 -6.98 -0.84 -20.53
CA VAL A 373 -5.79 -0.66 -21.38
C VAL A 373 -5.79 -1.69 -22.51
N GLU A 374 -5.45 -1.27 -23.72
CA GLU A 374 -5.49 -2.15 -24.90
C GLU A 374 -4.35 -3.18 -24.86
N ASP A 375 -3.11 -2.70 -24.68
CA ASP A 375 -1.87 -3.50 -24.63
C ASP A 375 -0.85 -2.87 -23.66
N GLY A 376 -0.16 -3.72 -22.90
CA GLY A 376 0.70 -3.32 -21.78
C GLY A 376 -0.09 -2.78 -20.57
N GLY A 377 0.61 -2.10 -19.67
CA GLY A 377 0.01 -1.46 -18.50
C GLY A 377 -0.43 -2.41 -17.39
N GLU A 378 -0.10 -3.71 -17.46
CA GLU A 378 -0.45 -4.68 -16.41
C GLU A 378 0.13 -4.29 -15.05
N THR A 379 -0.60 -4.55 -13.97
CA THR A 379 0.01 -4.55 -12.62
C THR A 379 0.62 -5.92 -12.41
N THR A 380 1.92 -5.97 -12.18
CA THR A 380 2.71 -7.19 -12.05
C THR A 380 3.13 -7.40 -10.60
N PHE A 381 3.01 -8.63 -10.11
CA PHE A 381 3.56 -9.10 -8.84
C PHE A 381 4.64 -10.12 -9.17
N PRO A 382 5.93 -9.73 -9.26
CA PRO A 382 6.97 -10.57 -9.85
C PRO A 382 7.15 -11.91 -9.14
N VAL A 383 6.97 -11.94 -7.82
CA VAL A 383 7.19 -13.10 -6.95
C VAL A 383 5.89 -13.75 -6.44
N ALA A 384 4.73 -13.41 -6.98
CA ALA A 384 3.44 -13.94 -6.50
C ALA A 384 3.41 -15.48 -6.44
N ASP A 385 2.92 -16.01 -5.31
CA ASP A 385 2.84 -17.43 -4.95
C ASP A 385 4.14 -18.25 -5.14
N ASN A 386 5.31 -17.60 -5.23
CA ASN A 386 6.60 -18.30 -5.26
C ASN A 386 6.76 -19.23 -4.05
N ARG A 387 7.44 -20.37 -4.24
CA ARG A 387 7.64 -21.34 -3.16
C ARG A 387 8.46 -20.75 -2.01
N THR A 388 9.54 -20.05 -2.33
CA THR A 388 10.43 -19.32 -1.42
C THR A 388 10.59 -17.88 -1.91
N TYR A 389 10.88 -16.97 -1.00
CA TYR A 389 11.38 -15.63 -1.32
C TYR A 389 12.86 -15.61 -0.95
N GLU A 390 13.69 -15.16 -1.89
CA GLU A 390 15.12 -14.96 -1.73
C GLU A 390 15.42 -13.66 -2.46
N GLU A 391 15.91 -12.63 -1.77
CA GLU A 391 16.19 -11.33 -2.37
C GLU A 391 17.24 -11.46 -3.50
N GLN A 392 18.21 -12.36 -3.32
CA GLN A 392 19.22 -12.72 -4.32
C GLN A 392 18.63 -13.47 -5.53
N ALA A 393 17.34 -13.84 -5.50
CA ALA A 393 16.60 -14.38 -6.63
C ALA A 393 15.83 -13.31 -7.43
N LEU A 394 15.69 -12.09 -6.90
CA LEU A 394 15.17 -10.94 -7.66
C LEU A 394 16.15 -10.49 -8.75
N VAL A 395 17.46 -10.62 -8.50
CA VAL A 395 18.52 -10.23 -9.43
C VAL A 395 19.45 -11.42 -9.73
N GLN A 396 19.13 -12.21 -10.76
CA GLN A 396 19.93 -13.38 -11.18
C GLN A 396 20.25 -13.34 -12.67
N ASP A 397 21.44 -13.85 -13.04
CA ASP A 397 21.92 -13.96 -14.43
C ASP A 397 21.85 -12.65 -15.24
N GLY A 398 21.96 -11.50 -14.57
CA GLY A 398 21.83 -10.17 -15.18
C GLY A 398 20.40 -9.74 -15.49
N ILE A 399 19.39 -10.46 -15.00
CA ILE A 399 17.97 -10.11 -15.05
C ILE A 399 17.54 -9.59 -13.67
N ASP A 400 16.99 -8.39 -13.64
CA ASP A 400 16.41 -7.76 -12.45
C ASP A 400 14.87 -7.80 -12.55
N LEU A 401 14.22 -8.65 -11.75
CA LEU A 401 12.77 -8.79 -11.70
C LEU A 401 12.05 -7.56 -11.13
N THR A 402 12.78 -6.58 -10.59
CA THR A 402 12.23 -5.28 -10.18
C THR A 402 12.14 -4.30 -11.35
N ASP A 403 12.95 -4.46 -12.40
CA ASP A 403 12.86 -3.65 -13.62
C ASP A 403 11.68 -4.10 -14.49
N THR A 404 10.55 -3.42 -14.32
CA THR A 404 9.31 -3.73 -15.05
C THR A 404 9.38 -3.38 -16.53
N GLN A 405 10.31 -2.52 -16.96
CA GLN A 405 10.45 -2.18 -18.38
C GLN A 405 10.93 -3.39 -19.19
N GLU A 406 11.98 -4.06 -18.69
CA GLU A 406 12.63 -5.18 -19.36
C GLU A 406 11.99 -6.52 -18.95
N THR A 407 11.52 -6.66 -17.70
CA THR A 407 11.19 -7.98 -17.12
C THR A 407 9.73 -8.20 -16.74
N CYS A 408 8.82 -7.23 -16.93
CA CYS A 408 7.39 -7.40 -16.64
C CYS A 408 6.81 -8.74 -17.15
N GLY A 409 7.15 -9.14 -18.38
CA GLY A 409 6.70 -10.40 -18.99
C GLY A 409 7.14 -11.68 -18.28
N ARG A 410 8.12 -11.59 -17.35
CA ARG A 410 8.63 -12.68 -16.52
C ARG A 410 8.02 -12.75 -15.12
N GLY A 411 7.29 -11.73 -14.68
CA GLY A 411 6.62 -11.76 -13.37
C GLY A 411 5.62 -12.92 -13.27
N ASN A 412 5.52 -13.55 -12.09
CA ASN A 412 4.66 -14.71 -11.86
C ASN A 412 3.17 -14.40 -12.12
N LEU A 413 2.72 -13.22 -11.70
CA LEU A 413 1.35 -12.77 -11.83
C LEU A 413 1.29 -11.39 -12.50
N ARG A 414 0.40 -11.24 -13.48
CA ARG A 414 0.05 -9.98 -14.13
C ARG A 414 -1.47 -9.84 -14.20
N ILE A 415 -1.98 -8.68 -13.80
CA ILE A 415 -3.40 -8.34 -13.89
C ILE A 415 -3.58 -7.27 -14.96
N LYS A 416 -4.50 -7.50 -15.90
CA LYS A 416 -4.78 -6.56 -16.99
C LYS A 416 -5.74 -5.45 -16.51
N PRO A 417 -5.43 -4.16 -16.73
CA PRO A 417 -6.31 -3.06 -16.35
C PRO A 417 -7.66 -3.15 -17.06
N THR A 418 -8.73 -3.24 -16.27
CA THR A 418 -10.12 -3.28 -16.74
C THR A 418 -10.93 -2.29 -15.92
N ALA A 419 -11.48 -1.26 -16.56
CA ALA A 419 -12.19 -0.17 -15.90
C ALA A 419 -13.25 -0.68 -14.89
N GLY A 420 -13.30 -0.05 -13.73
CA GLY A 420 -14.22 -0.40 -12.64
C GLY A 420 -13.77 -1.58 -11.78
N THR A 421 -12.71 -2.31 -12.16
CA THR A 421 -12.17 -3.41 -11.35
C THR A 421 -11.27 -2.88 -10.24
N ALA A 422 -11.45 -3.41 -9.03
CA ALA A 422 -10.58 -3.13 -7.88
C ALA A 422 -9.69 -4.34 -7.55
N LEU A 423 -8.47 -4.07 -7.10
CA LEU A 423 -7.58 -5.04 -6.46
C LEU A 423 -7.42 -4.67 -4.99
N LEU A 424 -7.43 -5.68 -4.11
CA LEU A 424 -7.13 -5.55 -2.69
C LEU A 424 -5.98 -6.49 -2.37
N TRP A 425 -4.86 -5.97 -1.85
CA TRP A 425 -3.86 -6.81 -1.20
C TRP A 425 -3.40 -6.23 0.13
N TYR A 426 -2.89 -7.10 1.00
CA TYR A 426 -2.26 -6.72 2.25
C TYR A 426 -0.76 -6.58 2.05
N ASN A 427 -0.17 -5.46 2.48
CA ASN A 427 1.29 -5.25 2.39
C ASN A 427 2.04 -5.89 3.56
N HIS A 428 1.32 -6.30 4.61
CA HIS A 428 1.88 -6.91 5.82
C HIS A 428 1.23 -8.26 6.11
N LEU A 429 2.00 -9.12 6.76
CA LEU A 429 1.51 -10.34 7.40
C LEU A 429 0.68 -9.99 8.65
N SER A 430 0.05 -11.00 9.26
CA SER A 430 -0.55 -10.84 10.59
C SER A 430 0.46 -11.21 11.67
N ASP A 431 0.44 -10.51 12.80
CA ASP A 431 1.26 -10.84 13.97
C ASP A 431 0.78 -12.08 14.75
N GLY A 432 -0.30 -12.74 14.29
CA GLY A 432 -0.92 -13.90 14.94
C GLY A 432 -1.82 -13.56 16.15
N ARG A 433 -1.89 -12.29 16.55
CA ARG A 433 -2.76 -11.78 17.65
C ARG A 433 -3.87 -10.86 17.14
N GLY A 434 -3.99 -10.71 15.82
CA GLY A 434 -5.00 -9.86 15.18
C GLY A 434 -4.52 -8.44 14.90
N TRP A 435 -3.22 -8.17 14.87
CA TRP A 435 -2.64 -6.90 14.46
C TRP A 435 -1.76 -7.03 13.19
N MET A 436 -1.23 -5.89 12.73
CA MET A 436 -0.24 -5.81 11.66
C MET A 436 1.07 -6.46 12.14
N GLY A 437 1.63 -7.35 11.32
CA GLY A 437 2.94 -7.95 11.51
C GLY A 437 4.00 -7.38 10.56
N GLU A 438 5.00 -8.19 10.27
CA GLU A 438 6.10 -7.88 9.34
C GLU A 438 5.59 -7.58 7.92
N LEU A 439 6.42 -6.88 7.13
CA LEU A 439 6.17 -6.63 5.71
C LEU A 439 6.03 -7.97 4.96
N ASP A 440 5.01 -8.11 4.13
CA ASP A 440 4.87 -9.26 3.24
C ASP A 440 5.78 -9.06 2.03
N GLU A 441 6.93 -9.74 2.01
CA GLU A 441 7.91 -9.67 0.89
C GLU A 441 7.30 -10.04 -0.48
N TYR A 442 6.17 -10.77 -0.49
CA TYR A 442 5.49 -11.11 -1.73
C TYR A 442 4.61 -9.96 -2.25
N SER A 443 4.36 -8.91 -1.45
CA SER A 443 3.65 -7.68 -1.85
C SER A 443 4.42 -6.81 -2.85
N LEU A 444 5.65 -7.21 -3.22
CA LEU A 444 6.44 -6.59 -4.27
C LEU A 444 5.63 -6.54 -5.56
N HIS A 445 5.32 -5.33 -6.02
CA HIS A 445 4.48 -5.10 -7.19
C HIS A 445 4.90 -3.86 -7.96
N GLY A 446 4.57 -3.82 -9.24
CA GLY A 446 4.85 -2.67 -10.11
C GLY A 446 3.89 -2.61 -11.28
N ASP A 447 4.04 -1.60 -12.12
CA ASP A 447 3.18 -1.36 -13.28
C ASP A 447 4.00 -1.41 -14.57
N CYS A 448 3.66 -2.37 -15.42
CA CYS A 448 4.31 -2.62 -16.69
C CYS A 448 4.15 -1.44 -17.67
N PRO A 449 5.10 -1.24 -18.60
CA PRO A 449 5.00 -0.20 -19.63
C PRO A 449 3.68 -0.24 -20.40
N VAL A 450 2.99 0.89 -20.49
CA VAL A 450 1.79 1.03 -21.32
C VAL A 450 2.20 1.06 -22.80
N LYS A 451 1.77 0.08 -23.60
CA LYS A 451 2.10 0.02 -25.04
C LYS A 451 1.05 0.72 -25.87
N ARG A 452 -0.24 0.53 -25.56
CA ARG A 452 -1.36 1.17 -26.28
C ARG A 452 -2.49 1.59 -25.34
N GLY A 453 -2.97 2.81 -25.55
CA GLY A 453 -3.97 3.47 -24.70
C GLY A 453 -3.35 4.36 -23.63
N VAL A 454 -4.14 4.71 -22.62
CA VAL A 454 -3.71 5.49 -21.44
C VAL A 454 -4.27 4.78 -20.22
N LYS A 455 -3.39 4.43 -19.27
CA LYS A 455 -3.79 3.79 -18.02
C LYS A 455 -4.07 4.87 -16.97
N TRP A 456 -5.25 4.80 -16.37
CA TRP A 456 -5.60 5.55 -15.18
C TRP A 456 -5.87 4.57 -14.05
N VAL A 457 -5.25 4.81 -12.90
CA VAL A 457 -5.50 4.09 -11.66
C VAL A 457 -5.73 5.05 -10.50
N ALA A 458 -6.33 4.56 -9.44
CA ALA A 458 -6.32 5.25 -8.16
C ALA A 458 -5.96 4.28 -7.02
N SER A 459 -5.16 4.75 -6.07
CA SER A 459 -4.70 3.99 -4.91
C SER A 459 -5.29 4.59 -3.64
N SER A 460 -5.96 3.76 -2.85
CA SER A 460 -6.37 4.05 -1.48
C SER A 460 -5.60 3.12 -0.55
N TRP A 461 -4.64 3.69 0.17
CA TRP A 461 -3.88 3.00 1.21
C TRP A 461 -4.59 3.14 2.54
N ILE A 462 -4.59 2.08 3.36
CA ILE A 462 -5.11 2.14 4.73
C ILE A 462 -3.95 2.10 5.72
N ASN A 463 -3.75 3.18 6.46
CA ASN A 463 -2.61 3.34 7.34
C ASN A 463 -2.89 2.75 8.73
N VAL A 464 -1.96 1.92 9.21
CA VAL A 464 -2.01 1.34 10.55
C VAL A 464 -0.58 1.31 11.10
N ASP A 465 -0.41 1.77 12.33
CA ASP A 465 0.86 1.67 13.05
C ASP A 465 1.08 0.22 13.54
N PRO A 466 2.27 -0.38 13.36
CA PRO A 466 2.58 -1.68 13.95
C PRO A 466 2.50 -1.65 15.49
N ASP A 467 2.71 -0.50 16.14
CA ASP A 467 2.35 -0.33 17.55
C ASP A 467 0.86 0.06 17.70
N SER A 468 0.05 -0.93 18.09
CA SER A 468 -1.36 -0.75 18.43
C SER A 468 -1.63 0.34 19.48
N GLN A 469 -0.72 0.57 20.44
CA GLN A 469 -0.86 1.62 21.45
C GLN A 469 -0.64 3.01 20.84
N GLN A 470 0.36 3.15 19.95
CA GLN A 470 0.61 4.37 19.21
C GLN A 470 -0.56 4.69 18.25
N GLN A 471 -1.12 3.69 17.56
CA GLN A 471 -2.32 3.85 16.73
C GLN A 471 -3.52 4.34 17.57
N ALA A 472 -3.80 3.69 18.71
CA ALA A 472 -4.91 4.07 19.58
C ALA A 472 -4.73 5.48 20.18
N ARG A 473 -3.50 5.86 20.56
CA ARG A 473 -3.15 7.20 21.02
C ARG A 473 -3.40 8.24 19.93
N TYR A 474 -2.98 7.97 18.70
CA TYR A 474 -3.21 8.84 17.55
C TYR A 474 -4.70 9.08 17.28
N GLN A 475 -5.51 8.02 17.25
CA GLN A 475 -6.96 8.13 17.03
C GLN A 475 -7.64 8.99 18.10
N ARG A 476 -7.28 8.81 19.38
CA ARG A 476 -7.80 9.63 20.50
C ARG A 476 -7.43 11.11 20.33
N LEU A 477 -6.18 11.41 19.98
CA LEU A 477 -5.71 12.79 19.79
C LEU A 477 -6.42 13.49 18.62
N VAL A 478 -6.67 12.79 17.51
CA VAL A 478 -7.39 13.36 16.37
C VAL A 478 -8.87 13.57 16.69
N ALA A 479 -9.52 12.60 17.35
CA ALA A 479 -10.91 12.72 17.79
C ALA A 479 -11.12 13.92 18.73
N GLN A 480 -10.26 14.10 19.73
CA GLN A 480 -10.28 15.26 20.63
C GLN A 480 -10.11 16.58 19.88
N ARG A 481 -9.23 16.63 18.87
CA ARG A 481 -9.01 17.85 18.07
C ARG A 481 -10.25 18.23 17.25
N HIS A 482 -10.98 17.26 16.70
CA HIS A 482 -12.25 17.53 16.01
C HIS A 482 -13.35 17.98 16.99
N GLN A 483 -13.43 17.37 18.18
CA GLN A 483 -14.38 17.78 19.23
C GLN A 483 -14.09 19.17 19.81
N ALA A 484 -12.86 19.66 19.71
CA ALA A 484 -12.47 21.00 20.15
C ALA A 484 -12.72 22.12 19.10
N GLN A 485 -13.13 21.78 17.86
CA GLN A 485 -13.39 22.74 16.80
C GLN A 485 -14.84 23.29 16.61
N PRO A 486 -15.90 22.91 17.36
CA PRO A 486 -17.26 23.42 17.07
C PRO A 486 -17.51 24.88 17.52
N GLY A 487 -16.51 25.58 18.06
CA GLY A 487 -16.66 26.91 18.66
C GLY A 487 -16.48 28.13 17.73
N MET A 488 -16.30 27.95 16.41
CA MET A 488 -16.01 29.07 15.48
C MET A 488 -16.86 29.12 14.19
N GLU A 489 -17.96 28.36 14.09
CA GLU A 489 -18.85 28.40 12.90
C GLU A 489 -20.27 28.94 13.17
N GLU A 490 -20.63 29.32 14.40
CA GLU A 490 -21.90 29.99 14.72
C GLU A 490 -21.82 31.53 14.66
N HIS A 491 -21.39 32.11 13.52
CA HIS A 491 -21.60 33.55 13.27
C HIS A 491 -21.79 33.98 11.80
N TYR A 492 -22.43 33.14 10.99
CA TYR A 492 -23.07 33.59 9.75
C TYR A 492 -24.60 33.47 9.86
N GLN A 493 -25.23 34.56 10.29
CA GLN A 493 -26.68 34.73 10.11
C GLN A 493 -26.98 34.84 8.60
N PRO A 494 -27.99 34.13 8.07
CA PRO A 494 -28.45 34.35 6.71
C PRO A 494 -29.13 35.73 6.62
N LEU A 495 -28.54 36.66 5.86
CA LEU A 495 -29.23 37.90 5.50
C LEU A 495 -30.43 37.57 4.59
N PRO A 496 -31.59 38.21 4.80
CA PRO A 496 -32.83 37.84 4.11
C PRO A 496 -32.80 38.22 2.64
N HIS A 497 -33.46 37.39 1.81
CA HIS A 497 -33.65 37.64 0.38
C HIS A 497 -34.21 39.03 0.08
N SER A 498 -33.50 39.80 -0.75
CA SER A 498 -34.07 40.89 -1.54
C SER A 498 -34.12 40.48 -3.01
N ASN A 499 -35.34 40.40 -3.57
CA ASN A 499 -35.52 40.37 -5.01
C ASN A 499 -35.07 41.70 -5.60
N LEU A 500 -34.21 41.68 -6.62
CA LEU A 500 -34.16 42.77 -7.61
C LEU A 500 -33.57 42.27 -8.94
N HIS A 501 -34.44 42.25 -9.96
CA HIS A 501 -34.21 42.40 -11.41
C HIS A 501 -32.91 41.83 -12.05
N GLN A 502 -32.98 40.94 -13.05
CA GLN A 502 -33.60 41.09 -14.37
C GLN A 502 -32.87 42.13 -15.25
N ASP A 503 -32.52 41.70 -16.47
CA ASP A 503 -31.88 42.43 -17.58
C ASP A 503 -30.37 42.76 -17.45
N LEU A 504 -29.52 41.85 -17.99
CA LEU A 504 -28.66 42.10 -19.17
C LEU A 504 -27.98 40.82 -19.68
#